data_AF-A0A1I8HGU4-F1
#
_entry.id   AF-A0A1I8HGU4-F1
#
_cell.length_a   1.000
_cell.length_b   1.000
_cell.length_c   1.000
_cell.angle_alpha   90.00
_cell.angle_beta   90.00
_cell.angle_gamma   90.00
#
_symmetry.space_group_name_H-M   'P 1'
#
loop_
_entity.id
_entity.type
_entity.pdbx_description
1 polymer ?
#
loop_
_entity_poly.entity_id
_entity_poly.type
_entity_poly.pdbx_seq_one_letter_code
_entity_poly.pdbx_strand_id
1 'polypeptide(L)'
;SESGSGWLLSGFIVINAALGAGLLNFPQACHLAGGVGSTLTVQFVLLSFIVGSLVLLAFVSDRSHAATYQEAVASLLGRAGRLASAACIAVYCFGTCITFVIIIGDQWEQISSQFLSPTTRSQPYASKRLVIAAGVLGVLYMCVMVVVKYFIGGSSSTSVRTRPQSLVDVFNVVPTICFGYQCHVSVVPVYSCMRRRCLPQFARTVSFAMLICFLAYSATAVFGYWSFGAAVQSDILRNYDATPDVLIGMCLLAFKICTTYPILLFCG
;
A
#
# COMPACT_ATOMS: atom_id res chain seq x y z
N SER A 1 20.29 -27.82 -1.34
CA SER A 1 20.14 -27.43 0.07
C SER A 1 19.37 -26.11 0.11
N GLU A 2 18.24 -26.12 0.82
CA GLU A 2 17.11 -25.21 0.69
C GLU A 2 17.40 -23.78 1.17
N SER A 3 17.07 -22.77 0.35
CA SER A 3 16.99 -21.37 0.79
C SER A 3 15.53 -21.05 1.16
N GLY A 4 15.02 -21.67 2.23
CA GLY A 4 13.77 -21.22 2.81
C GLY A 4 13.92 -19.78 3.32
N SER A 5 13.03 -18.90 2.85
CA SER A 5 12.95 -17.48 3.20
C SER A 5 12.97 -17.27 4.72
N GLY A 6 13.95 -16.52 5.22
CA GLY A 6 13.99 -16.13 6.64
C GLY A 6 12.80 -15.25 7.02
N TRP A 7 12.44 -15.20 8.30
CA TRP A 7 11.33 -14.39 8.82
C TRP A 7 11.38 -12.92 8.37
N LEU A 8 12.58 -12.36 8.18
CA LEU A 8 12.82 -11.03 7.61
C LEU A 8 12.33 -10.89 6.17
N LEU A 9 12.59 -11.90 5.32
CA LEU A 9 12.18 -11.87 3.93
C LEU A 9 10.65 -12.01 3.81
N SER A 10 10.02 -12.85 4.65
CA SER A 10 8.55 -12.91 4.73
C SER A 10 7.95 -11.57 5.18
N GLY A 11 8.53 -10.94 6.20
CA GLY A 11 8.13 -9.60 6.64
C GLY A 11 8.29 -8.56 5.54
N PHE A 12 9.41 -8.58 4.82
CA PHE A 12 9.65 -7.69 3.68
C PHE A 12 8.63 -7.86 2.55
N ILE A 13 8.23 -9.09 2.25
CA ILE A 13 7.18 -9.36 1.25
C ILE A 13 5.83 -8.81 1.71
N VAL A 14 5.48 -8.97 2.99
CA VAL A 14 4.25 -8.40 3.58
C VAL A 14 4.29 -6.87 3.51
N ILE A 15 5.42 -6.25 3.87
CA ILE A 15 5.62 -4.80 3.77
C ILE A 15 5.46 -4.35 2.32
N ASN A 16 6.07 -5.03 1.35
CA ASN A 16 5.98 -4.66 -0.06
C ASN A 16 4.56 -4.84 -0.64
N ALA A 17 3.81 -5.84 -0.14
CA ALA A 17 2.41 -6.04 -0.50
C ALA A 17 1.51 -4.96 0.09
N ALA A 18 1.74 -4.56 1.34
CA ALA A 18 0.93 -3.55 2.03
C ALA A 18 1.29 -2.12 1.60
N LEU A 19 2.58 -1.75 1.52
CA LEU A 19 3.05 -0.44 1.08
C LEU A 19 2.74 -0.24 -0.40
N GLY A 20 1.93 0.75 -0.76
CA GLY A 20 1.60 1.04 -2.15
C GLY A 20 1.05 2.44 -2.37
N ALA A 21 0.49 2.70 -3.55
CA ALA A 21 -0.05 4.01 -3.92
C ALA A 21 -1.23 4.47 -3.04
N GLY A 22 -1.85 3.57 -2.27
CA GLY A 22 -2.88 3.92 -1.29
C GLY A 22 -2.41 4.97 -0.28
N LEU A 23 -1.11 5.07 0.00
CA LEU A 23 -0.53 6.07 0.93
C LEU A 23 -0.78 7.52 0.49
N LEU A 24 -0.90 7.76 -0.82
CA LEU A 24 -1.08 9.11 -1.38
C LEU A 24 -2.43 9.72 -1.02
N ASN A 25 -3.40 8.87 -0.64
CA ASN A 25 -4.77 9.27 -0.30
C ASN A 25 -4.94 9.53 1.21
N PHE A 26 -3.95 9.18 2.04
CA PHE A 26 -4.03 9.30 3.49
C PHE A 26 -4.11 10.75 3.99
N PRO A 27 -3.41 11.72 3.36
CA PRO A 27 -3.60 13.14 3.68
C PRO A 27 -5.04 13.62 3.47
N GLN A 28 -5.72 13.17 2.41
CA GLN A 28 -7.13 13.48 2.19
C GLN A 28 -8.03 12.77 3.20
N ALA A 29 -7.68 11.56 3.61
CA ALA A 29 -8.36 10.87 4.71
C ALA A 29 -8.32 11.67 6.03
N CYS A 30 -7.28 12.49 6.27
CA CYS A 30 -7.24 13.42 7.40
C CYS A 30 -8.26 14.55 7.28
N HIS A 31 -8.43 15.11 6.10
CA HIS A 31 -9.48 16.12 5.88
C HIS A 31 -10.87 15.54 6.11
N LEU A 32 -11.13 14.37 5.51
CA LEU A 32 -12.42 13.68 5.57
C LEU A 32 -12.75 13.22 6.99
N ALA A 33 -11.81 12.66 7.74
CA ALA A 33 -12.05 12.22 9.13
C ALA A 33 -12.23 13.40 10.11
N GLY A 34 -12.05 14.64 9.66
CA GLY A 34 -12.10 15.83 10.52
C GLY A 34 -10.85 16.07 11.34
N GLY A 35 -9.71 15.52 10.93
CA GLY A 35 -8.40 15.83 11.49
C GLY A 35 -7.46 14.63 11.61
N VAL A 36 -6.20 14.92 11.91
CA VAL A 36 -5.14 13.91 12.07
C VAL A 36 -5.45 12.93 13.20
N GLY A 37 -5.95 13.44 14.34
CA GLY A 37 -6.22 12.61 15.52
C GLY A 37 -7.29 11.54 15.29
N SER A 38 -8.38 11.89 14.61
CA SER A 38 -9.43 10.93 14.25
C SER A 38 -8.92 9.91 13.23
N THR A 39 -8.18 10.34 12.20
CA THR A 39 -7.57 9.41 11.23
C THR A 39 -6.62 8.42 11.90
N LEU A 40 -5.70 8.87 12.76
CA LEU A 40 -4.76 7.97 13.45
C LEU A 40 -5.49 6.97 14.34
N THR A 41 -6.57 7.39 15.00
CA THR A 41 -7.39 6.50 15.84
C THR A 41 -8.07 5.43 14.99
N VAL A 42 -8.75 5.82 13.90
CA VAL A 42 -9.39 4.87 12.97
C VAL A 42 -8.35 3.94 12.36
N GLN A 43 -7.20 4.49 11.96
CA GLN A 43 -6.09 3.76 11.36
C GLN A 43 -5.56 2.69 12.32
N PHE A 44 -5.36 3.02 13.60
CA PHE A 44 -4.89 2.07 14.62
C PHE A 44 -5.93 0.97 14.90
N VAL A 45 -7.21 1.34 14.99
CA VAL A 45 -8.31 0.38 15.19
C VAL A 45 -8.38 -0.60 14.01
N LEU A 46 -8.42 -0.08 12.77
CA LEU A 46 -8.47 -0.92 11.58
C LEU A 46 -7.19 -1.77 11.41
N LEU A 47 -6.02 -1.24 11.76
CA LEU A 47 -4.77 -2.00 11.75
C LEU A 47 -4.87 -3.24 12.65
N SER A 48 -5.47 -3.12 13.83
CA SER A 48 -5.66 -4.23 14.76
C SER A 48 -6.57 -5.31 14.17
N PHE A 49 -7.68 -4.90 13.52
CA PHE A 49 -8.55 -5.82 12.79
C PHE A 49 -7.83 -6.51 11.62
N ILE A 50 -7.03 -5.76 10.86
CA ILE A 50 -6.28 -6.28 9.72
C ILE A 50 -5.21 -7.28 10.18
N VAL A 51 -4.44 -6.98 11.23
CA VAL A 51 -3.47 -7.94 11.77
C VAL A 51 -4.18 -9.21 12.24
N GLY A 52 -5.33 -9.07 12.92
CA GLY A 52 -6.15 -10.20 13.34
C GLY A 52 -6.64 -11.06 12.18
N SER A 53 -7.17 -10.45 11.11
CA SER A 53 -7.63 -11.17 9.92
C SER A 53 -6.48 -11.87 9.19
N LEU A 54 -5.31 -11.23 9.07
CA LEU A 54 -4.12 -11.84 8.46
C LEU A 54 -3.65 -13.09 9.23
N VAL A 55 -3.67 -13.04 10.56
CA VAL A 55 -3.34 -14.19 11.41
C VAL A 55 -4.39 -15.29 11.30
N LEU A 56 -5.68 -14.93 11.26
CA LEU A 56 -6.77 -15.88 11.05
C LEU A 56 -6.65 -16.59 9.71
N LEU A 57 -6.35 -15.85 8.63
CA LEU A 57 -6.11 -16.40 7.30
C LEU A 57 -4.93 -17.38 7.28
N ALA A 58 -3.83 -17.04 7.96
CA ALA A 58 -2.71 -17.97 8.13
C ALA A 58 -3.11 -19.21 8.92
N PHE A 59 -3.94 -19.08 9.96
CA PHE A 59 -4.45 -20.22 10.73
C PHE A 59 -5.31 -21.16 9.88
N VAL A 60 -6.19 -20.60 9.06
CA VAL A 60 -7.02 -21.37 8.11
C VAL A 60 -6.15 -22.06 7.08
N SER A 61 -5.14 -21.37 6.52
CA SER A 61 -4.18 -21.96 5.57
C SER A 61 -3.37 -23.10 6.21
N ASP A 62 -2.96 -22.96 7.47
CA ASP A 62 -2.24 -24.00 8.21
C ASP A 62 -3.09 -25.27 8.39
N ARG A 63 -4.37 -25.13 8.74
CA ARG A 63 -5.30 -26.25 8.93
C ARG A 63 -5.77 -26.91 7.63
N SER A 64 -5.95 -26.11 6.58
CA SER A 64 -6.43 -26.59 5.28
C SER A 64 -5.30 -27.04 4.35
N HIS A 65 -4.05 -26.80 4.72
CA HIS A 65 -2.87 -26.93 3.85
C HIS A 65 -2.99 -26.16 2.52
N ALA A 66 -3.86 -25.14 2.46
CA ALA A 66 -4.08 -24.33 1.27
C ALA A 66 -2.85 -23.49 0.92
N ALA A 67 -2.46 -23.52 -0.36
CA ALA A 67 -1.34 -22.73 -0.86
C ALA A 67 -1.79 -21.33 -1.29
N THR A 68 -3.07 -21.16 -1.63
CA THR A 68 -3.64 -19.94 -2.20
C THR A 68 -4.81 -19.43 -1.37
N TYR A 69 -5.11 -18.12 -1.50
CA TYR A 69 -6.25 -17.52 -0.81
C TYR A 69 -7.57 -18.17 -1.22
N GLN A 70 -7.78 -18.45 -2.52
CA GLN A 70 -9.03 -19.06 -2.99
C GLN A 70 -9.19 -20.49 -2.46
N GLU A 71 -8.10 -21.24 -2.29
CA GLU A 71 -8.13 -22.57 -1.67
C GLU A 71 -8.47 -22.50 -0.18
N ALA A 72 -7.89 -21.55 0.55
CA ALA A 72 -8.20 -21.34 1.96
C ALA A 72 -9.69 -21.02 2.13
N VAL A 73 -10.26 -20.15 1.29
CA VAL A 73 -11.70 -19.85 1.27
C VAL A 73 -12.52 -21.08 0.85
N ALA A 74 -12.06 -21.85 -0.14
CA ALA A 74 -12.75 -23.05 -0.59
C ALA A 74 -12.85 -24.13 0.50
N SER A 75 -11.86 -24.19 1.40
CA SER A 75 -11.88 -25.14 2.52
C SER A 75 -12.98 -24.84 3.54
N LEU A 76 -13.42 -23.58 3.63
CA LEU A 76 -14.46 -23.13 4.56
C LEU A 76 -15.85 -23.04 3.91
N LEU A 77 -15.93 -22.51 2.69
CA LEU A 77 -17.20 -22.22 1.98
C LEU A 77 -17.46 -23.12 0.77
N GLY A 78 -16.58 -24.09 0.49
CA GLY A 78 -16.70 -24.99 -0.65
C GLY A 78 -16.45 -24.34 -2.02
N ARG A 79 -16.93 -25.00 -3.08
CA ARG A 79 -16.70 -24.57 -4.48
C ARG A 79 -17.29 -23.20 -4.80
N ALA A 80 -18.44 -22.86 -4.21
CA ALA A 80 -19.07 -21.56 -4.40
C ALA A 80 -18.20 -20.42 -3.85
N GLY A 81 -17.65 -20.58 -2.64
CA GLY A 81 -16.73 -19.60 -2.05
C GLY A 81 -15.44 -19.42 -2.86
N ARG A 82 -14.92 -20.50 -3.47
CA ARG A 82 -13.78 -20.41 -4.39
C ARG A 82 -14.08 -19.54 -5.60
N LEU A 83 -15.21 -19.77 -6.26
CA LEU A 83 -15.59 -19.02 -7.45
C LEU A 83 -15.89 -17.56 -7.12
N ALA A 84 -16.61 -17.30 -6.03
CA ALA A 84 -16.91 -15.95 -5.57
C ALA A 84 -15.62 -15.17 -5.23
N SER A 85 -14.71 -15.76 -4.45
CA SER A 85 -13.43 -15.12 -4.12
C SER A 85 -12.55 -14.89 -5.35
N ALA A 86 -12.49 -15.84 -6.28
CA ALA A 86 -11.78 -15.67 -7.55
C ALA A 86 -12.37 -14.52 -8.39
N ALA A 87 -13.69 -14.43 -8.50
CA ALA A 87 -14.37 -13.34 -9.20
C ALA A 87 -14.12 -11.98 -8.53
N CYS A 88 -14.21 -11.90 -7.20
CA CYS A 88 -13.90 -10.68 -6.45
C CYS A 88 -12.44 -10.24 -6.65
N ILE A 89 -11.48 -11.17 -6.60
CA ILE A 89 -10.06 -10.87 -6.86
C ILE A 89 -9.88 -10.39 -8.30
N ALA A 90 -10.55 -11.00 -9.28
CA ALA A 90 -10.47 -10.57 -10.68
C ALA A 90 -11.01 -9.14 -10.88
N VAL A 91 -12.18 -8.82 -10.30
CA VAL A 91 -12.75 -7.46 -10.32
C VAL A 91 -11.82 -6.47 -9.62
N TYR A 92 -11.25 -6.85 -8.48
CA TYR A 92 -10.27 -6.04 -7.76
C TYR A 92 -9.02 -5.76 -8.60
N CYS A 93 -8.45 -6.78 -9.26
CA CYS A 93 -7.32 -6.62 -10.16
C CYS A 93 -7.65 -5.69 -11.32
N PHE A 94 -8.85 -5.82 -11.92
CA PHE A 94 -9.31 -4.94 -12.98
C PHE A 94 -9.43 -3.49 -12.52
N GLY A 95 -10.07 -3.25 -11.36
CA GLY A 95 -10.18 -1.90 -10.78
C GLY A 95 -8.81 -1.31 -10.45
N THR A 96 -7.90 -2.12 -9.93
CA THR A 96 -6.52 -1.72 -9.64
C THR A 96 -5.78 -1.33 -10.92
N CYS A 97 -5.95 -2.07 -12.03
CA CYS A 97 -5.42 -1.69 -13.34
C CYS A 97 -5.98 -0.34 -13.83
N ILE A 98 -7.29 -0.11 -13.68
CA ILE A 98 -7.91 1.18 -14.06
C ILE A 98 -7.34 2.32 -13.22
N THR A 99 -7.26 2.16 -11.90
CA THR A 99 -6.66 3.16 -11.02
C THR A 99 -5.22 3.45 -11.42
N PHE A 100 -4.46 2.45 -11.86
CA PHE A 100 -3.11 2.67 -12.36
C PHE A 100 -3.06 3.42 -13.69
N VAL A 101 -3.95 3.12 -14.64
CA VAL A 101 -4.03 3.88 -15.89
C VAL A 101 -4.40 5.34 -15.60
N ILE A 102 -5.31 5.58 -14.64
CA ILE A 102 -5.68 6.94 -14.21
C ILE A 102 -4.47 7.63 -13.56
N ILE A 103 -3.79 6.98 -12.61
CA ILE A 103 -2.58 7.55 -11.98
C ILE A 103 -1.53 7.85 -13.04
N ILE A 104 -1.23 6.91 -13.94
CA ILE A 104 -0.27 7.10 -15.03
C ILE A 104 -0.71 8.25 -15.94
N GLY A 105 -2.00 8.35 -16.28
CA GLY A 105 -2.56 9.44 -17.08
C GLY A 105 -2.42 10.80 -16.41
N ASP A 106 -2.75 10.88 -15.12
CA ASP A 106 -2.58 12.07 -14.28
C ASP A 106 -1.12 12.50 -14.18
N GLN A 107 -0.20 11.53 -14.09
CA GLN A 107 1.24 11.80 -14.10
C GLN A 107 1.77 12.12 -15.50
N TRP A 108 1.17 11.56 -16.55
CA TRP A 108 1.58 11.76 -17.93
C TRP A 108 1.42 13.21 -18.37
N GLU A 109 0.38 13.89 -17.92
CA GLU A 109 0.19 15.32 -18.22
C GLU A 109 1.33 16.18 -17.64
N GLN A 110 1.79 15.89 -16.42
CA GLN A 110 2.94 16.57 -15.81
C GLN A 110 4.27 16.20 -16.50
N ILE A 111 4.47 14.92 -16.84
CA ILE A 111 5.66 14.41 -17.53
C ILE A 111 5.75 14.98 -18.97
N SER A 112 4.63 15.14 -19.66
CA SER A 112 4.57 15.58 -21.05
C SER A 112 5.16 16.98 -21.27
N SER A 113 5.11 17.83 -20.24
CA SER A 113 5.71 19.18 -20.26
C SER A 113 7.24 19.19 -20.26
N GLN A 114 7.89 18.09 -19.87
CA GLN A 114 9.36 17.96 -19.82
C GLN A 114 9.93 17.03 -20.90
N PHE A 115 9.10 16.22 -21.57
CA PHE A 115 9.53 15.23 -22.55
C PHE A 115 9.80 15.77 -23.97
N LEU A 116 9.84 17.09 -24.18
CA LEU A 116 10.38 17.71 -25.40
C LEU A 116 11.93 17.81 -25.37
N SER A 117 12.61 16.79 -24.86
CA SER A 117 14.07 16.63 -24.95
C SER A 117 14.42 15.14 -25.06
N PRO A 118 15.02 14.67 -26.17
CA PRO A 118 15.20 13.25 -26.43
C PRO A 118 16.59 12.80 -25.98
N THR A 119 16.71 11.92 -24.99
CA THR A 119 17.91 11.08 -24.80
C THR A 119 17.54 9.85 -23.95
N THR A 120 17.36 8.67 -24.58
CA THR A 120 18.24 7.45 -24.52
C THR A 120 18.37 6.86 -23.09
N ARG A 121 18.43 5.55 -22.82
CA ARG A 121 18.82 4.36 -23.58
C ARG A 121 18.42 3.14 -22.74
N SER A 122 18.13 2.03 -23.43
CA SER A 122 17.97 0.68 -22.90
C SER A 122 19.07 0.26 -21.91
N GLN A 123 18.70 -0.34 -20.77
CA GLN A 123 19.57 -1.20 -19.95
C GLN A 123 18.77 -2.32 -19.25
N PRO A 124 19.42 -3.41 -18.83
CA PRO A 124 18.95 -4.77 -19.07
C PRO A 124 18.37 -5.43 -17.82
N TYR A 125 17.74 -6.58 -18.04
CA TYR A 125 17.15 -7.50 -17.06
C TYR A 125 17.86 -7.53 -15.69
N ALA A 126 17.36 -6.72 -14.74
CA ALA A 126 17.79 -6.74 -13.34
C ALA A 126 17.17 -7.95 -12.61
N SER A 127 17.96 -8.61 -11.78
CA SER A 127 17.54 -9.75 -10.97
C SER A 127 16.26 -9.42 -10.16
N LYS A 128 15.29 -10.35 -10.13
CA LYS A 128 13.95 -10.18 -9.53
C LYS A 128 13.97 -9.63 -8.10
N ARG A 129 15.05 -9.81 -7.34
CA ARG A 129 15.23 -9.32 -5.95
C ARG A 129 15.53 -7.82 -5.87
N LEU A 130 16.30 -7.28 -6.81
CA LEU A 130 16.67 -5.86 -6.85
C LEU A 130 15.46 -4.98 -7.20
N VAL A 131 14.58 -5.51 -8.05
CA VAL A 131 13.35 -4.86 -8.52
C VAL A 131 12.33 -4.67 -7.38
N ILE A 132 12.21 -5.65 -6.47
CA ILE A 132 11.31 -5.59 -5.32
C ILE A 132 11.83 -4.60 -4.26
N ALA A 133 13.14 -4.58 -4.03
CA ALA A 133 13.79 -3.59 -3.18
C ALA A 133 13.60 -2.16 -3.70
N ALA A 134 13.71 -1.96 -5.01
CA ALA A 134 13.49 -0.66 -5.65
C ALA A 134 12.06 -0.12 -5.45
N GLY A 135 11.05 -1.00 -5.42
CA GLY A 135 9.66 -0.60 -5.20
C GLY A 135 9.40 -0.08 -3.78
N VAL A 136 9.86 -0.80 -2.76
CA VAL A 136 9.77 -0.34 -1.35
C VAL A 136 10.54 0.95 -1.15
N LEU A 137 11.73 1.07 -1.76
CA LEU A 137 12.51 2.31 -1.74
C LEU A 137 11.79 3.47 -2.42
N GLY A 138 11.01 3.22 -3.48
CA GLY A 138 10.17 4.23 -4.12
C GLY A 138 9.07 4.77 -3.21
N VAL A 139 8.38 3.88 -2.50
CA VAL A 139 7.35 4.27 -1.51
C VAL A 139 7.97 5.01 -0.33
N LEU A 140 9.11 4.55 0.19
CA LEU A 140 9.83 5.22 1.26
C LEU A 140 10.35 6.60 0.81
N TYR A 141 10.86 6.70 -0.42
CA TYR A 141 11.27 7.97 -1.03
C TYR A 141 10.10 8.96 -1.07
N MET A 142 8.92 8.53 -1.49
CA MET A 142 7.72 9.38 -1.48
C MET A 142 7.35 9.85 -0.08
N CYS A 143 7.42 8.95 0.90
CA CYS A 143 7.18 9.26 2.30
C CYS A 143 8.16 10.34 2.80
N VAL A 144 9.46 10.15 2.55
CA VAL A 144 10.51 11.11 2.91
C VAL A 144 10.34 12.43 2.18
N MET A 145 10.01 12.41 0.88
CA MET A 145 9.79 13.60 0.07
C MET A 145 8.66 14.46 0.65
N VAL A 146 7.53 13.87 1.04
CA VAL A 146 6.41 14.60 1.67
C VAL A 146 6.86 15.27 2.97
N VAL A 147 7.61 14.54 3.81
CA VAL A 147 8.16 15.07 5.07
C VAL A 147 9.13 16.23 4.81
N VAL A 148 10.07 16.06 3.88
CA VAL A 148 11.08 17.08 3.54
C VAL A 148 10.42 18.32 2.94
N LYS A 149 9.47 18.16 2.01
CA LYS A 149 8.74 19.30 1.42
C LYS A 149 7.90 20.05 2.46
N TYR A 150 7.38 19.37 3.49
CA TYR A 150 6.74 20.06 4.61
C TYR A 150 7.71 21.00 5.35
N PHE A 151 8.93 20.54 5.65
CA PHE A 151 9.92 21.35 6.37
C PHE A 151 10.54 22.47 5.52
N ILE A 152 10.73 22.24 4.22
CA ILE A 152 11.35 23.23 3.30
C ILE A 152 10.32 24.24 2.76
N GLY A 153 9.10 23.80 2.51
CA GLY A 153 8.11 24.53 1.69
C GLY A 153 7.46 25.74 2.34
N GLY A 154 7.67 26.00 3.63
CA GLY A 154 7.02 27.11 4.36
C GLY A 154 5.50 26.95 4.39
N SER A 155 4.96 26.39 5.47
CA SER A 155 3.57 25.95 5.58
C SER A 155 2.53 27.03 5.18
N SER A 156 1.98 26.94 3.98
CA SER A 156 0.77 27.67 3.55
C SER A 156 -0.49 26.93 4.03
N SER A 157 -0.52 26.62 5.33
CA SER A 157 -1.58 25.82 5.93
C SER A 157 -2.88 26.63 5.99
N THR A 158 -3.79 26.36 5.06
CA THR A 158 -5.20 26.74 5.21
C THR A 158 -5.82 25.97 6.38
N SER A 159 -6.89 26.54 6.96
CA SER A 159 -7.59 26.05 8.15
C SER A 159 -7.59 24.51 8.30
N VAL A 160 -6.86 24.02 9.32
CA VAL A 160 -6.75 22.60 9.63
C VAL A 160 -7.93 22.18 10.50
N ARG A 161 -8.68 21.17 10.06
CA ARG A 161 -9.81 20.64 10.84
C ARG A 161 -9.25 19.76 11.96
N THR A 162 -9.65 20.05 13.19
CA THR A 162 -9.14 19.36 14.39
C THR A 162 -10.18 18.46 15.06
N ARG A 163 -11.44 18.52 14.61
CA ARG A 163 -12.54 17.70 15.14
C ARG A 163 -13.47 17.19 14.02
N PRO A 164 -13.88 15.91 14.07
CA PRO A 164 -14.96 15.40 13.22
C PRO A 164 -16.27 16.12 13.54
N GLN A 165 -17.03 16.49 12.50
CA GLN A 165 -18.37 17.06 12.67
C GLN A 165 -19.45 15.98 12.71
N SER A 166 -19.18 14.80 12.15
CA SER A 166 -20.09 13.66 12.13
C SER A 166 -19.34 12.33 12.27
N LEU A 167 -20.00 11.31 12.83
CA LEU A 167 -19.49 9.94 12.79
C LEU A 167 -19.45 9.40 11.35
N VAL A 168 -20.33 9.88 10.48
CA VAL A 168 -20.38 9.48 9.05
C VAL A 168 -19.07 9.85 8.34
N ASP A 169 -18.50 11.01 8.68
CA ASP A 169 -17.22 11.47 8.16
C ASP A 169 -16.07 10.50 8.51
N VAL A 170 -16.11 9.95 9.72
CA VAL A 170 -15.15 8.94 10.21
C VAL A 170 -15.34 7.61 9.47
N PHE A 171 -16.59 7.20 9.23
CA PHE A 171 -16.89 5.97 8.47
C PHE A 171 -16.48 6.07 7.00
N ASN A 172 -16.60 7.23 6.37
CA ASN A 172 -16.24 7.45 4.96
C ASN A 172 -14.74 7.23 4.69
N VAL A 173 -13.90 7.27 5.72
CA VAL A 173 -12.45 7.08 5.62
C VAL A 173 -12.02 5.62 5.72
N VAL A 174 -12.88 4.75 6.24
CA VAL A 174 -12.62 3.31 6.39
C VAL A 174 -12.20 2.65 5.07
N PRO A 175 -12.89 2.85 3.92
CA PRO A 175 -12.49 2.24 2.66
C PRO A 175 -11.10 2.65 2.20
N THR A 176 -10.72 3.93 2.38
CA THR A 176 -9.40 4.44 2.01
C THR A 176 -8.29 3.78 2.83
N ILE A 177 -8.50 3.66 4.15
CA ILE A 177 -7.53 3.00 5.04
C ILE A 177 -7.43 1.51 4.71
N CYS A 178 -8.57 0.82 4.54
CA CYS A 178 -8.60 -0.60 4.17
C CYS A 178 -7.88 -0.86 2.85
N PHE A 179 -8.10 -0.01 1.84
CA PHE A 179 -7.41 -0.09 0.56
C PHE A 179 -5.89 0.12 0.72
N GLY A 180 -5.47 1.08 1.55
CA GLY A 180 -4.06 1.34 1.84
C GLY A 180 -3.33 0.14 2.46
N TYR A 181 -3.99 -0.61 3.34
CA TYR A 181 -3.41 -1.76 4.05
C TYR A 181 -3.72 -3.12 3.43
N GLN A 182 -4.26 -3.13 2.20
CA GLN A 182 -4.70 -4.35 1.55
C GLN A 182 -3.52 -5.31 1.30
N CYS A 183 -3.46 -6.41 2.06
CA CYS A 183 -2.44 -7.46 1.89
C CYS A 183 -2.99 -8.89 2.09
N HIS A 184 -4.30 -9.06 2.28
CA HIS A 184 -4.94 -10.33 2.61
C HIS A 184 -4.78 -11.43 1.55
N VAL A 185 -4.78 -11.07 0.27
CA VAL A 185 -4.65 -12.06 -0.81
C VAL A 185 -3.23 -12.64 -0.84
N SER A 186 -2.22 -11.82 -0.53
CA SER A 186 -0.81 -12.20 -0.54
C SER A 186 -0.39 -12.99 0.70
N VAL A 187 -1.12 -12.87 1.82
CA VAL A 187 -0.70 -13.41 3.11
C VAL A 187 -0.64 -14.95 3.13
N VAL A 188 -1.57 -15.61 2.42
CA VAL A 188 -1.69 -17.08 2.38
C VAL A 188 -0.51 -17.71 1.61
N PRO A 189 -0.19 -17.25 0.38
CA PRO A 189 1.06 -17.60 -0.29
C PRO A 189 2.32 -17.33 0.53
N VAL A 190 2.41 -16.17 1.18
CA VAL A 190 3.59 -15.82 1.99
C VAL A 190 3.75 -16.79 3.16
N TYR A 191 2.65 -17.15 3.82
CA TYR A 191 2.65 -18.14 4.89
C TYR A 191 3.06 -19.53 4.38
N SER A 192 2.51 -19.96 3.23
CA SER A 192 2.76 -21.29 2.67
C SER A 192 4.21 -21.48 2.22
N CYS A 193 4.88 -20.40 1.79
CA CYS A 193 6.30 -20.35 1.42
C CYS A 193 7.29 -20.18 2.59
N MET A 194 6.82 -20.00 3.84
CA MET A 194 7.73 -19.86 4.99
C MET A 194 8.42 -21.18 5.34
N ARG A 195 9.73 -21.11 5.62
CA ARG A 195 10.56 -22.28 5.95
C ARG A 195 10.07 -23.06 7.18
N ARG A 196 9.52 -22.35 8.17
CA ARG A 196 8.86 -22.93 9.34
C ARG A 196 7.46 -22.35 9.44
N ARG A 197 6.45 -23.18 9.18
CA ARG A 197 5.04 -22.83 9.38
C ARG A 197 4.75 -22.81 10.88
N CYS A 198 4.87 -21.62 11.46
CA CYS A 198 4.66 -21.40 12.87
C CYS A 198 3.84 -20.12 13.05
N LEU A 199 2.55 -20.28 13.36
CA LEU A 199 1.59 -19.20 13.61
C LEU A 199 2.09 -18.08 14.54
N PRO A 200 2.65 -18.35 15.73
CA PRO A 200 3.12 -17.26 16.61
C PRO A 200 4.32 -16.51 16.02
N GLN A 201 5.19 -17.17 15.26
CA GLN A 201 6.30 -16.51 14.57
C GLN A 201 5.78 -15.66 13.40
N PHE A 202 4.80 -16.18 12.66
CA PHE A 202 4.14 -15.45 11.58
C PHE A 202 3.42 -14.20 12.11
N ALA A 203 2.63 -14.34 13.17
CA ALA A 203 1.92 -13.25 13.81
C ALA A 203 2.87 -12.13 14.24
N ARG A 204 3.99 -12.44 14.90
CA ARG A 204 5.02 -11.44 15.25
C ARG A 204 5.60 -10.75 14.02
N THR A 205 5.87 -11.51 12.96
CA THR A 205 6.45 -11.00 11.71
C THR A 205 5.49 -10.04 11.01
N VAL A 206 4.21 -10.43 10.89
CA VAL A 206 3.15 -9.62 10.28
C VAL A 206 2.85 -8.38 11.13
N SER A 207 2.75 -8.52 12.45
CA SER A 207 2.53 -7.36 13.33
C SER A 207 3.66 -6.34 13.20
N PHE A 208 4.92 -6.78 13.16
CA PHE A 208 6.07 -5.89 12.95
C PHE A 208 6.05 -5.23 11.56
N ALA A 209 5.77 -6.00 10.50
CA ALA A 209 5.63 -5.49 9.14
C ALA A 209 4.53 -4.42 9.05
N MET A 210 3.36 -4.69 9.63
CA MET A 210 2.21 -3.78 9.63
C MET A 210 2.47 -2.53 10.47
N LEU A 211 3.26 -2.63 11.54
CA LEU A 211 3.71 -1.47 12.32
C LEU A 211 4.60 -0.54 11.48
N ILE A 212 5.51 -1.08 10.67
CA ILE A 212 6.33 -0.27 9.75
C ILE A 212 5.44 0.45 8.74
N CYS A 213 4.48 -0.25 8.14
CA CYS A 213 3.50 0.35 7.22
C CYS A 213 2.68 1.45 7.91
N PHE A 214 2.29 1.23 9.17
CA PHE A 214 1.61 2.24 9.99
C PHE A 214 2.43 3.50 10.16
N LEU A 215 3.69 3.40 10.55
CA LEU A 215 4.54 4.58 10.72
C LEU A 215 4.72 5.36 9.41
N ALA A 216 4.95 4.67 8.29
CA ALA A 216 5.10 5.32 6.98
C ALA A 216 3.81 6.03 6.54
N TYR A 217 2.66 5.37 6.71
CA TYR A 217 1.37 5.94 6.32
C TYR A 217 0.95 7.08 7.22
N SER A 218 1.14 6.96 8.53
CA SER A 218 0.87 8.03 9.49
C SER A 218 1.77 9.24 9.26
N ALA A 219 3.07 9.05 8.99
CA ALA A 219 3.95 10.15 8.62
C ALA A 219 3.44 10.89 7.38
N THR A 220 3.12 10.15 6.31
CA THR A 220 2.58 10.77 5.09
C THR A 220 1.27 11.50 5.36
N ALA A 221 0.35 10.89 6.11
CA ALA A 221 -0.94 11.48 6.46
C ALA A 221 -0.77 12.81 7.23
N VAL A 222 0.04 12.79 8.29
CA VAL A 222 0.27 13.94 9.19
C VAL A 222 0.93 15.09 8.44
N PHE A 223 2.10 14.85 7.83
CA PHE A 223 2.87 15.90 7.17
C PHE A 223 2.22 16.36 5.87
N GLY A 224 1.59 15.44 5.13
CA GLY A 224 0.83 15.79 3.94
C GLY A 224 -0.38 16.66 4.25
N TYR A 225 -1.14 16.31 5.30
CA TYR A 225 -2.30 17.11 5.70
C TYR A 225 -1.90 18.45 6.30
N TRP A 226 -0.82 18.54 7.08
CA TRP A 226 -0.34 19.83 7.58
C TRP A 226 0.22 20.73 6.48
N SER A 227 0.76 20.15 5.40
CA SER A 227 1.27 20.92 4.24
C SER A 227 0.13 21.66 3.51
N PHE A 228 -1.02 21.01 3.30
CA PHE A 228 -2.07 21.54 2.43
C PHE A 228 -3.40 21.87 3.14
N GLY A 229 -3.61 21.36 4.34
CA GLY A 229 -4.80 21.61 5.15
C GLY A 229 -6.09 21.23 4.43
N ALA A 230 -6.99 22.20 4.28
CA ALA A 230 -8.27 22.02 3.59
C ALA A 230 -8.14 21.90 2.06
N ALA A 231 -7.02 22.31 1.47
CA ALA A 231 -6.80 22.28 0.03
C ALA A 231 -6.32 20.91 -0.49
N VAL A 232 -6.09 19.94 0.41
CA VAL A 232 -5.51 18.64 0.04
C VAL A 232 -6.41 17.88 -0.95
N GLN A 233 -5.84 17.56 -2.11
CA GLN A 233 -6.50 16.72 -3.12
C GLN A 233 -6.55 15.24 -2.72
N SER A 234 -7.39 14.46 -3.41
CA SER A 234 -7.52 13.00 -3.21
C SER A 234 -6.21 12.24 -3.41
N ASP A 235 -5.37 12.70 -4.36
CA ASP A 235 -3.97 12.31 -4.49
C ASP A 235 -3.10 13.49 -4.06
N ILE A 236 -2.30 13.32 -3.01
CA ILE A 236 -1.43 14.38 -2.51
C ILE A 236 -0.47 14.91 -3.58
N LEU A 237 -0.05 14.09 -4.54
CA LEU A 237 0.91 14.49 -5.57
C LEU A 237 0.38 15.59 -6.48
N ARG A 238 -0.93 15.68 -6.67
CA ARG A 238 -1.56 16.76 -7.44
C ARG A 238 -1.45 18.13 -6.76
N ASN A 239 -1.11 18.18 -5.48
CA ASN A 239 -0.88 19.45 -4.78
C ASN A 239 0.55 19.97 -4.92
N TYR A 240 1.49 19.15 -5.41
CA TYR A 240 2.88 19.55 -5.62
C TYR A 240 3.10 19.98 -7.07
N ASP A 241 3.93 21.00 -7.26
CA ASP A 241 4.41 21.37 -8.59
C ASP A 241 5.29 20.27 -9.20
N ALA A 242 5.28 20.18 -10.53
CA ALA A 242 6.02 19.22 -11.37
C ALA A 242 7.54 19.45 -11.34
N THR A 243 8.10 19.30 -10.15
CA THR A 243 9.53 19.39 -9.83
C THR A 243 10.19 18.02 -10.05
N PRO A 244 11.48 17.97 -10.41
CA PRO A 244 12.17 16.72 -10.75
C PRO A 244 12.08 15.68 -9.61
N ASP A 245 12.13 16.11 -8.36
CA ASP A 245 12.05 15.21 -7.20
C ASP A 245 10.70 14.48 -7.09
N VAL A 246 9.61 15.20 -7.37
CA VAL A 246 8.24 14.66 -7.36
C VAL A 246 8.06 13.68 -8.52
N LEU A 247 8.60 14.04 -9.68
CA LEU A 247 8.56 13.21 -10.89
C LEU A 247 9.30 11.88 -10.71
N ILE A 248 10.49 11.93 -10.09
CA ILE A 248 11.26 10.72 -9.74
C ILE A 248 10.43 9.82 -8.83
N GLY A 249 9.78 10.39 -7.81
CA GLY A 249 8.91 9.65 -6.91
C GLY A 249 7.73 8.98 -7.59
N MET A 250 7.09 9.69 -8.54
CA MET A 250 6.01 9.16 -9.38
C MET A 250 6.47 7.97 -10.23
N CYS A 251 7.60 8.11 -10.92
CA CYS A 251 8.18 7.04 -11.73
C CYS A 251 8.52 5.81 -10.89
N LEU A 252 9.09 6.00 -9.70
CA LEU A 252 9.40 4.90 -8.78
C LEU A 252 8.13 4.21 -8.25
N LEU A 253 7.07 4.97 -7.95
CA LEU A 253 5.80 4.43 -7.51
C LEU A 253 5.10 3.65 -8.65
N ALA A 254 5.11 4.16 -9.87
CA ALA A 254 4.58 3.48 -11.05
C ALA A 254 5.36 2.17 -11.32
N PHE A 255 6.70 2.22 -11.23
CA PHE A 255 7.53 1.02 -11.35
C PHE A 255 7.25 0.00 -10.24
N LYS A 256 7.10 0.45 -8.99
CA LYS A 256 6.70 -0.39 -7.84
C LYS A 256 5.40 -1.12 -8.13
N ILE A 257 4.41 -0.39 -8.64
CA ILE A 257 3.10 -0.92 -9.00
C ILE A 257 3.22 -2.03 -10.05
N CYS A 258 3.92 -1.77 -11.16
CA CYS A 258 4.10 -2.74 -12.24
C CYS A 258 4.80 -4.01 -11.76
N THR A 259 5.73 -3.87 -10.81
CA THR A 259 6.53 -4.98 -10.28
C THR A 259 5.83 -5.75 -9.16
N THR A 260 4.80 -5.17 -8.53
CA THR A 260 3.93 -5.87 -7.57
C THR A 260 3.01 -6.88 -8.26
N TYR A 261 2.59 -6.61 -9.49
CA TYR A 261 1.67 -7.45 -10.27
C TYR A 261 2.16 -8.89 -10.51
N PRO A 262 3.39 -9.14 -11.01
CA PRO A 262 3.87 -10.51 -11.21
C PRO A 262 4.06 -11.28 -9.89
N ILE A 263 4.33 -10.61 -8.76
CA ILE A 263 4.52 -11.28 -7.46
C ILE A 263 3.22 -11.97 -7.00
N LEU A 264 2.08 -11.32 -7.23
CA LEU A 264 0.75 -11.89 -6.94
C LEU A 264 0.44 -13.10 -7.84
N LEU A 265 0.92 -13.09 -9.08
CA LEU A 265 0.72 -14.16 -10.07
C LEU A 265 1.67 -15.34 -9.89
N PHE A 266 2.89 -15.13 -9.39
CA PHE A 266 3.91 -16.19 -9.24
C PHE A 266 3.92 -16.87 -7.87
N CYS A 267 3.31 -16.27 -6.84
CA CYS A 267 3.14 -16.88 -5.53
C CYS A 267 1.72 -17.40 -5.28
N GLY A 268 0.72 -16.98 -6.07
CA GLY A 268 -0.64 -17.52 -6.04
C GLY A 268 -0.82 -18.76 -6.90
#